data_AF-A0A9X3BX24-F1
#
_entry.id   AF-A0A9X3BX24-F1
#
_cell.length_a   1.000
_cell.length_b   1.000
_cell.length_c   1.000
_cell.angle_alpha   90.00
_cell.angle_beta   90.00
_cell.angle_gamma   90.00
#
_symmetry.space_group_name_H-M   'P 1'
#
loop_
_entity.id
_entity.type
_entity.pdbx_description
1 polymer ?
#
loop_
_entity_poly.entity_id
_entity_poly.type
_entity_poly.pdbx_seq_one_letter_code
_entity_poly.pdbx_strand_id
1 'polypeptide(L)'
;AAAACPSAPPEQGAAPEWTLPGATGSVAVTGSTDAAAPLITVTAPFSVGETQVQTLQAGDGPVVADTASVSVCYMGVNGRDGSVFDSSYVGGPPVEFSLDGVVAGFQKAIAGQKVGSTVGVAMTSADGYPDGQPSAGIEKGDTLVFAIKILDASS
;
A
#
# COMPACT_ATOMS: atom_id res chain seq x y z
N ALA A 1 -20.78 -9.66 -6.25
CA ALA A 1 -19.45 -10.20 -6.64
C ALA A 1 -18.45 -9.12 -6.27
N ALA A 2 -17.48 -9.41 -5.40
CA ALA A 2 -16.37 -8.49 -5.19
C ALA A 2 -15.66 -8.30 -6.53
N ALA A 3 -15.53 -7.06 -6.99
CA ALA A 3 -14.85 -6.77 -8.24
C ALA A 3 -13.39 -7.25 -8.11
N ALA A 4 -12.92 -8.03 -9.08
CA ALA A 4 -11.54 -8.51 -9.14
C ALA A 4 -10.57 -7.32 -9.12
N CYS A 5 -9.35 -7.53 -8.61
CA CYS A 5 -8.34 -6.48 -8.68
C CYS A 5 -7.96 -6.21 -10.16
N PRO A 6 -7.96 -4.96 -10.62
CA PRO A 6 -7.70 -4.63 -12.02
C PRO A 6 -6.28 -4.99 -12.43
N SER A 7 -6.13 -5.86 -13.44
CA SER A 7 -4.82 -6.34 -13.87
C SER A 7 -4.21 -5.54 -15.02
N ALA A 8 -4.89 -4.50 -15.54
CA ALA A 8 -4.30 -3.69 -16.60
C ALA A 8 -3.09 -2.92 -16.05
N PRO A 9 -2.06 -2.70 -16.89
CA PRO A 9 -0.90 -1.92 -16.48
C PRO A 9 -1.32 -0.51 -16.04
N PRO A 10 -0.55 0.12 -15.13
CA PRO A 10 -0.84 1.47 -14.67
C PRO A 10 -0.92 2.46 -15.83
N GLU A 11 -1.74 3.50 -15.68
CA GLU A 11 -1.85 4.55 -16.70
C GLU A 11 -0.50 5.25 -16.89
N GLN A 12 0.06 5.12 -18.09
CA GLN A 12 1.35 5.73 -18.43
C GLN A 12 1.17 7.23 -18.64
N GLY A 13 1.98 8.04 -17.94
CA GLY A 13 2.01 9.49 -18.10
C GLY A 13 1.06 10.28 -17.17
N ALA A 14 0.34 9.60 -16.26
CA ALA A 14 -0.38 10.28 -15.20
C ALA A 14 0.60 10.88 -14.17
N ALA A 15 0.32 12.09 -13.70
CA ALA A 15 1.08 12.69 -12.61
C ALA A 15 0.86 11.89 -11.31
N PRO A 16 1.88 11.72 -10.46
CA PRO A 16 1.71 11.02 -9.19
C PRO A 16 0.78 11.80 -8.26
N GLU A 17 -0.13 11.09 -7.61
CA GLU A 17 -1.05 11.65 -6.62
C GLU A 17 -0.31 11.97 -5.31
N TRP A 18 0.79 11.26 -5.05
CA TRP A 18 1.64 11.50 -3.91
C TRP A 18 3.11 11.41 -4.29
N THR A 19 3.88 12.44 -3.94
CA THR A 19 5.34 12.42 -4.00
C THR A 19 5.88 12.67 -2.61
N LEU A 20 6.72 11.77 -2.13
CA LEU A 20 7.31 11.85 -0.80
C LEU A 20 8.84 11.84 -0.89
N PRO A 21 9.51 12.95 -0.53
CA PRO A 21 10.95 12.92 -0.27
C PRO A 21 11.22 12.14 1.02
N GLY A 22 12.18 11.23 0.98
CA GLY A 22 12.60 10.44 2.14
C GLY A 22 13.78 11.04 2.87
N ALA A 23 14.23 10.38 3.93
CA ALA A 23 15.56 10.59 4.49
C ALA A 23 16.65 10.23 3.46
N THR A 24 16.38 9.22 2.64
CA THR A 24 17.09 8.93 1.41
C THR A 24 16.10 8.79 0.26
N GLY A 25 16.52 9.14 -0.95
CA GLY A 25 15.71 8.94 -2.14
C GLY A 25 14.35 9.65 -2.11
N SER A 26 13.43 9.16 -2.93
CA SER A 26 12.05 9.62 -2.97
C SER A 26 11.14 8.54 -3.52
N VAL A 27 9.85 8.65 -3.24
CA VAL A 27 8.83 7.81 -3.86
C VAL A 27 7.74 8.66 -4.52
N ALA A 28 7.23 8.17 -5.65
CA ALA A 28 6.06 8.71 -6.33
C ALA A 28 5.01 7.60 -6.44
N VAL A 29 3.79 7.89 -6.00
CA VAL A 29 2.68 6.92 -5.93
C VAL A 29 1.48 7.47 -6.70
N THR A 30 0.94 6.62 -7.57
CA THR A 30 -0.35 6.79 -8.23
C THR A 30 -1.22 5.60 -7.84
N GLY A 31 -2.41 5.89 -7.32
CA GLY A 31 -3.40 4.91 -6.91
C GLY A 31 -3.96 4.12 -8.10
N SER A 32 -4.55 2.96 -7.80
CA SER A 32 -5.26 2.17 -8.81
C SER A 32 -6.54 2.86 -9.24
N THR A 33 -6.98 2.58 -10.46
CA THR A 33 -8.32 2.91 -10.96
C THR A 33 -9.19 1.66 -10.97
N ASP A 34 -10.42 1.74 -11.47
CA ASP A 34 -11.28 0.55 -11.68
C ASP A 34 -10.73 -0.37 -12.79
N ALA A 35 -9.82 0.13 -13.63
CA ALA A 35 -9.30 -0.59 -14.78
C ALA A 35 -7.81 -0.94 -14.66
N ALA A 36 -7.02 -0.17 -13.90
CA ALA A 36 -5.57 -0.29 -13.85
C ALA A 36 -5.01 -0.43 -12.42
N ALA A 37 -3.94 -1.22 -12.30
CA ALA A 37 -3.13 -1.36 -11.10
C ALA A 37 -2.44 -0.03 -10.71
N PRO A 38 -2.03 0.15 -9.44
CA PRO A 38 -1.32 1.35 -9.01
C PRO A 38 0.11 1.36 -9.56
N LEU A 39 0.72 2.54 -9.57
CA LEU A 39 2.13 2.72 -9.91
C LEU A 39 2.88 3.26 -8.70
N ILE A 40 3.94 2.56 -8.29
CA ILE A 40 4.88 3.04 -7.27
C ILE A 40 6.26 3.13 -7.91
N THR A 41 6.81 4.33 -7.99
CA THR A 41 8.15 4.59 -8.52
C THR A 41 9.07 5.00 -7.37
N VAL A 42 10.10 4.20 -7.14
CA VAL A 42 11.10 4.43 -6.08
C VAL A 42 12.38 4.96 -6.69
N THR A 43 12.83 6.13 -6.24
CA THR A 43 14.21 6.60 -6.43
C THR A 43 15.06 6.03 -5.30
N ALA A 44 15.62 4.85 -5.53
CA ALA A 44 16.29 4.04 -4.53
C ALA A 44 17.74 4.48 -4.21
N PRO A 45 18.26 4.16 -3.01
CA PRO A 45 17.52 3.60 -1.88
C PRO A 45 16.64 4.68 -1.21
N PHE A 46 15.40 4.31 -0.92
CA PHE A 46 14.41 5.16 -0.27
C PHE A 46 14.20 4.72 1.18
N SER A 47 14.16 5.69 2.10
CA SER A 47 13.89 5.44 3.52
C SER A 47 13.15 6.61 4.17
N VAL A 48 12.38 6.33 5.21
CA VAL A 48 11.70 7.34 6.05
C VAL A 48 12.05 7.13 7.52
N GLY A 49 12.13 8.23 8.28
CA GLY A 49 12.30 8.17 9.73
C GLY A 49 10.99 7.96 10.50
N GLU A 50 9.86 8.26 9.86
CA GLU A 50 8.52 8.12 10.42
C GLU A 50 7.57 7.62 9.34
N THR A 51 6.60 6.78 9.72
CA THR A 51 5.60 6.25 8.80
C THR A 51 4.68 7.37 8.33
N GLN A 52 4.55 7.51 7.02
CA GLN A 52 3.72 8.52 6.36
C GLN A 52 2.56 7.83 5.64
N VAL A 53 1.34 8.36 5.83
CA VAL A 53 0.13 7.89 5.16
C VAL A 53 -0.47 9.04 4.37
N GLN A 54 -0.89 8.77 3.14
CA GLN A 54 -1.56 9.72 2.27
C GLN A 54 -2.80 9.08 1.68
N THR A 55 -3.96 9.70 1.89
CA THR A 55 -5.15 9.39 1.08
C THR A 55 -4.90 9.92 -0.33
N LEU A 56 -4.84 9.02 -1.31
CA LEU A 56 -4.66 9.36 -2.72
C LEU A 56 -6.01 9.69 -3.34
N GLN A 57 -6.99 8.82 -3.08
CA GLN A 57 -8.37 8.95 -3.55
C GLN A 57 -9.29 8.65 -2.37
N ALA A 58 -10.15 9.59 -2.00
CA ALA A 58 -11.09 9.39 -0.90
C ALA A 58 -12.28 8.52 -1.36
N GLY A 59 -12.58 7.49 -0.58
CA GLY A 59 -13.81 6.72 -0.71
C GLY A 59 -15.01 7.44 -0.10
N ASP A 60 -16.19 6.92 -0.41
CA ASP A 60 -17.48 7.43 0.03
C ASP A 60 -18.25 6.45 0.95
N GLY A 61 -17.70 5.26 1.17
CA GLY A 61 -18.28 4.24 2.04
C GLY A 61 -18.08 4.49 3.55
N PRO A 62 -18.45 3.49 4.38
CA PRO A 62 -18.28 3.54 5.83
C PRO A 62 -16.81 3.72 6.24
N VAL A 63 -16.60 4.29 7.43
CA VAL A 63 -15.26 4.40 8.03
C VAL A 63 -14.82 3.02 8.53
N VAL A 64 -13.59 2.63 8.21
CA VAL A 64 -12.99 1.37 8.63
C VAL A 64 -12.56 1.47 10.10
N ALA A 65 -13.03 0.54 10.93
CA ALA A 65 -12.65 0.44 12.34
C ALA A 65 -11.25 -0.19 12.50
N ASP A 66 -10.58 0.11 13.61
CA ASP A 66 -9.19 -0.31 13.88
C ASP A 66 -8.96 -1.84 13.86
N THR A 67 -10.00 -2.61 14.14
CA THR A 67 -9.98 -4.08 14.23
C THR A 67 -10.87 -4.74 13.16
N ALA A 68 -11.20 -4.00 12.09
CA ALA A 68 -12.05 -4.53 11.03
C ALA A 68 -11.36 -5.65 10.25
N SER A 69 -12.17 -6.56 9.72
CA SER A 69 -11.79 -7.39 8.58
C SER A 69 -12.00 -6.60 7.31
N VAL A 70 -10.97 -6.48 6.48
CA VAL A 70 -10.99 -5.67 5.24
C VAL A 70 -10.72 -6.54 4.02
N SER A 71 -11.36 -6.19 2.91
CA SER A 71 -11.03 -6.72 1.59
C SER A 71 -10.32 -5.64 0.79
N VAL A 72 -9.12 -5.94 0.28
CA VAL A 72 -8.27 -4.94 -0.36
C VAL A 72 -7.65 -5.44 -1.67
N CYS A 73 -7.36 -4.50 -2.56
CA CYS A 73 -6.31 -4.68 -3.56
C CYS A 73 -5.08 -3.86 -3.14
N TYR A 74 -3.88 -4.40 -3.29
CA TYR A 74 -2.67 -3.70 -2.90
C TYR A 74 -1.44 -4.08 -3.73
N MET A 75 -0.46 -3.19 -3.74
CA MET A 75 0.89 -3.43 -4.22
C MET A 75 1.89 -2.93 -3.19
N GLY A 76 2.85 -3.77 -2.82
CA GLY A 76 3.94 -3.45 -1.91
C GLY A 76 5.29 -3.47 -2.64
N VAL A 77 6.07 -2.40 -2.48
CA VAL A 77 7.44 -2.28 -3.00
C VAL A 77 8.45 -2.02 -1.91
N ASN A 78 9.66 -2.56 -2.10
CA ASN A 78 10.76 -2.35 -1.19
C ASN A 78 11.45 -1.02 -1.49
N GLY A 79 11.62 -0.15 -0.49
CA GLY A 79 12.31 1.13 -0.64
C GLY A 79 13.79 0.99 -1.01
N ARG A 80 14.44 -0.12 -0.64
CA ARG A 80 15.87 -0.36 -0.92
C ARG A 80 16.17 -0.39 -2.41
N ASP A 81 15.32 -1.03 -3.20
CA ASP A 81 15.59 -1.35 -4.61
C ASP A 81 14.41 -1.10 -5.56
N GLY A 82 13.22 -0.77 -5.03
CA GLY A 82 12.00 -0.53 -5.82
C GLY A 82 11.32 -1.81 -6.30
N SER A 83 11.78 -2.98 -5.90
CA SER A 83 11.17 -4.25 -6.31
C SER A 83 9.80 -4.44 -5.66
N VAL A 84 8.84 -4.98 -6.43
CA VAL A 84 7.56 -5.43 -5.90
C VAL A 84 7.81 -6.73 -5.14
N PHE A 85 7.55 -6.74 -3.83
CA PHE A 85 7.69 -7.96 -3.01
C PHE A 85 6.35 -8.68 -2.81
N ASP A 86 5.23 -7.95 -2.93
CA ASP A 86 3.89 -8.52 -2.79
C ASP A 86 2.85 -7.67 -3.55
N SER A 87 1.84 -8.32 -4.16
CA SER A 87 0.81 -7.65 -4.96
C SER A 87 -0.40 -8.54 -5.22
N SER A 88 -1.60 -8.03 -4.96
CA SER A 88 -2.86 -8.72 -5.29
C SER A 88 -3.29 -8.52 -6.75
N TYR A 89 -2.67 -7.58 -7.47
CA TYR A 89 -2.97 -7.31 -8.88
C TYR A 89 -2.37 -8.38 -9.82
N VAL A 90 -1.43 -9.19 -9.31
CA VAL A 90 -0.85 -10.35 -10.00
C VAL A 90 -1.47 -11.62 -9.39
N GLY A 91 -2.71 -11.94 -9.76
CA GLY A 91 -3.39 -13.13 -9.23
C GLY A 91 -4.90 -13.10 -9.28
N GLY A 92 -5.51 -11.90 -9.28
CA GLY A 92 -6.91 -11.70 -9.67
C GLY A 92 -7.88 -11.36 -8.53
N PRO A 93 -7.96 -12.10 -7.41
CA PRO A 93 -8.91 -11.77 -6.36
C PRO A 93 -8.34 -10.75 -5.35
N PRO A 94 -9.20 -9.90 -4.78
CA PRO A 94 -8.86 -9.16 -3.57
C PRO A 94 -8.42 -10.09 -2.44
N VAL A 95 -7.61 -9.56 -1.53
CA VAL A 95 -7.13 -10.28 -0.36
C VAL A 95 -7.86 -9.77 0.87
N GLU A 96 -8.25 -10.71 1.74
CA GLU A 96 -8.87 -10.40 3.02
C GLU A 96 -7.83 -10.40 4.14
N PHE A 97 -7.85 -9.36 4.97
CA PHE A 97 -7.00 -9.24 6.14
C PHE A 97 -7.81 -8.82 7.35
N SER A 98 -7.43 -9.34 8.52
CA SER A 98 -7.83 -8.74 9.79
C SER A 98 -6.82 -7.65 10.17
N LEU A 99 -7.29 -6.44 10.44
CA LEU A 99 -6.40 -5.30 10.70
C LEU A 99 -5.54 -5.43 11.97
N ASP A 100 -5.92 -6.32 12.89
CA ASP A 100 -5.11 -6.70 14.06
C ASP A 100 -4.03 -7.75 13.77
N GLY A 101 -4.06 -8.38 12.59
CA GLY A 101 -3.11 -9.42 12.18
C GLY A 101 -2.06 -8.97 11.15
N VAL A 102 -2.12 -7.71 10.71
CA VAL A 102 -1.18 -7.14 9.73
C VAL A 102 -0.10 -6.31 10.42
N VAL A 103 0.94 -5.92 9.66
CA VAL A 103 1.98 -5.02 10.16
C VAL A 103 1.40 -3.64 10.52
N ALA A 104 1.94 -3.00 11.55
CA ALA A 104 1.36 -1.78 12.13
C ALA A 104 1.20 -0.64 11.12
N GLY A 105 2.13 -0.48 10.18
CA GLY A 105 2.04 0.52 9.12
C GLY A 105 0.87 0.29 8.17
N PHE A 106 0.54 -0.98 7.89
CA PHE A 106 -0.59 -1.34 7.05
C PHE A 106 -1.92 -1.07 7.76
N GLN A 107 -2.00 -1.41 9.05
CA GLN A 107 -3.15 -1.04 9.89
C GLN A 107 -3.36 0.47 9.93
N LYS A 108 -2.30 1.25 10.24
CA LYS A 108 -2.33 2.72 10.28
C LYS A 108 -2.77 3.35 8.96
N ALA A 109 -2.45 2.71 7.83
CA ALA A 109 -2.83 3.21 6.52
C ALA A 109 -4.34 3.10 6.25
N ILE A 110 -4.98 2.06 6.79
CA ILE A 110 -6.37 1.69 6.47
C ILE A 110 -7.36 2.17 7.54
N ALA A 111 -7.02 2.01 8.82
CA ALA A 111 -7.90 2.38 9.92
C ALA A 111 -8.28 3.87 9.85
N GLY A 112 -9.55 4.17 10.04
CA GLY A 112 -10.09 5.53 9.93
C GLY A 112 -10.31 6.04 8.50
N GLN A 113 -9.85 5.32 7.47
CA GLN A 113 -10.20 5.61 6.08
C GLN A 113 -11.64 5.19 5.77
N LYS A 114 -12.18 5.67 4.65
CA LYS A 114 -13.47 5.19 4.15
C LYS A 114 -13.28 4.02 3.19
N VAL A 115 -14.20 3.05 3.23
CA VAL A 115 -14.32 2.04 2.17
C VAL A 115 -14.43 2.74 0.81
N GLY A 116 -13.75 2.20 -0.20
CA GLY A 116 -13.56 2.82 -1.51
C GLY A 116 -12.31 3.69 -1.63
N SER A 117 -11.63 4.01 -0.53
CA SER A 117 -10.42 4.85 -0.60
C SER A 117 -9.24 4.11 -1.22
N THR A 118 -8.42 4.85 -1.95
CA THR A 118 -7.06 4.44 -2.32
C THR A 118 -6.08 5.22 -1.45
N VAL A 119 -5.20 4.52 -0.75
CA VAL A 119 -4.22 5.11 0.18
C VAL A 119 -2.81 4.65 -0.13
N GLY A 120 -1.86 5.57 0.01
CA GLY A 120 -0.43 5.30 0.00
C GLY A 120 0.11 5.28 1.43
N VAL A 121 1.05 4.38 1.71
CA VAL A 121 1.82 4.40 2.95
C VAL A 121 3.29 4.11 2.67
N ALA A 122 4.17 4.94 3.24
CA ALA A 122 5.60 4.67 3.34
C ALA A 122 5.89 4.40 4.81
N MET A 123 6.18 3.15 5.17
CA MET A 123 6.37 2.72 6.55
C MET A 123 7.82 2.43 6.88
N THR A 124 8.22 2.84 8.07
CA THR A 124 9.52 2.46 8.65
C THR A 124 9.61 0.95 8.80
N SER A 125 10.83 0.40 8.93
CA SER A 125 11.01 -1.02 9.20
C SER A 125 10.33 -1.46 10.51
N ALA A 126 10.26 -0.57 11.51
CA ALA A 126 9.61 -0.84 12.79
C ALA A 126 8.10 -1.05 12.67
N ASP A 127 7.46 -0.32 11.75
CA ASP A 127 6.03 -0.47 11.45
C ASP A 127 5.75 -1.56 10.38
N GLY A 128 6.80 -2.09 9.74
CA GLY A 128 6.76 -3.18 8.79
C GLY A 128 7.36 -4.46 9.37
N TYR A 129 8.55 -4.83 8.87
CA TYR A 129 9.30 -6.01 9.35
C TYR A 129 10.64 -5.58 9.98
N PRO A 130 10.71 -5.34 11.30
CA PRO A 130 11.90 -4.81 11.96
C PRO A 130 13.11 -5.74 11.86
N ASP A 131 12.88 -7.06 11.80
CA ASP A 131 13.89 -8.08 11.65
C ASP A 131 14.02 -8.59 10.19
N GLY A 132 13.29 -7.98 9.27
CA GLY A 132 13.17 -8.41 7.87
C GLY A 132 12.17 -9.55 7.66
N GLN A 133 11.98 -9.91 6.39
CA GLN A 133 11.18 -11.06 5.94
C GLN A 133 11.91 -11.70 4.74
N PRO A 134 12.84 -12.64 4.97
CA PRO A 134 13.69 -13.19 3.92
C PRO A 134 12.92 -13.88 2.79
N SER A 135 11.78 -14.51 3.09
CA SER A 135 10.93 -15.16 2.08
C SER A 135 10.32 -14.16 1.07
N ALA A 136 10.21 -12.89 1.46
CA ALA A 136 9.76 -11.79 0.61
C ALA A 136 10.91 -10.89 0.12
N GLY A 137 12.17 -11.26 0.37
CA GLY A 137 13.34 -10.44 0.01
C GLY A 137 13.47 -9.14 0.80
N ILE A 138 12.81 -9.04 1.95
CA ILE A 138 12.86 -7.86 2.84
C ILE A 138 13.99 -8.08 3.85
N GLU A 139 14.93 -7.14 3.90
CA GLU A 139 16.04 -7.13 4.85
C GLU A 139 15.70 -6.28 6.07
N LYS A 140 16.49 -6.47 7.13
CA LYS A 140 16.41 -5.67 8.34
C LYS A 140 16.67 -4.19 8.00
N GLY A 141 15.74 -3.32 8.41
CA GLY A 141 15.84 -1.88 8.23
C GLY A 141 15.21 -1.36 6.93
N ASP A 142 14.70 -2.23 6.06
CA ASP A 142 14.02 -1.81 4.83
C ASP A 142 12.76 -0.99 5.15
N THR A 143 12.63 0.14 4.47
CA THR A 143 11.37 0.90 4.37
C THR A 143 10.50 0.26 3.30
N LEU A 144 9.21 0.14 3.57
CA LEU A 144 8.25 -0.43 2.62
C LEU A 144 7.26 0.62 2.17
N VAL A 145 6.86 0.56 0.91
CA VAL A 145 5.82 1.43 0.36
C VAL A 145 4.67 0.59 -0.16
N PHE A 146 3.45 0.96 0.21
CA PHE A 146 2.24 0.33 -0.31
C PHE A 146 1.31 1.35 -0.97
N ALA A 147 0.61 0.90 -2.00
CA ALA A 147 -0.63 1.51 -2.49
C ALA A 147 -1.76 0.50 -2.26
N ILE A 148 -2.82 0.93 -1.59
CA ILE A 148 -3.89 0.05 -1.08
C ILE A 148 -5.24 0.64 -1.49
N LYS A 149 -6.06 -0.15 -2.17
CA LYS A 149 -7.48 0.13 -2.44
C LYS A 149 -8.34 -0.67 -1.48
N ILE A 150 -9.14 0.03 -0.68
CA ILE A 150 -10.08 -0.59 0.26
C ILE A 150 -11.39 -0.87 -0.49
N LEU A 151 -11.77 -2.14 -0.60
CA LEU A 151 -12.98 -2.55 -1.31
C LEU A 151 -14.16 -2.75 -0.38
N ASP A 152 -13.90 -3.32 0.80
CA ASP A 152 -14.93 -3.60 1.79
C ASP A 152 -14.34 -3.66 3.21
N ALA A 153 -15.20 -3.48 4.21
CA ALA A 153 -14.84 -3.63 5.61
C ALA A 153 -16.02 -4.16 6.44
N SER A 154 -15.73 -5.10 7.34
CA SER A 154 -16.69 -5.67 8.29
C SER A 154 -16.08 -5.74 9.69
N SER A 155 -16.92 -5.66 10.72
CA SER A 155 -16.55 -5.61 12.15
C SER A 155 -17.15 -6.77 12.92
#